data_AF-A0A9D7EEA7-F1
#
_entry.id   AF-A0A9D7EEA7-F1
#
_cell.length_a   1.000
_cell.length_b   1.000
_cell.length_c   1.000
_cell.angle_alpha   90.00
_cell.angle_beta   90.00
_cell.angle_gamma   90.00
#
_symmetry.space_group_name_H-M   'P 1'
#
loop_
_entity.id
_entity.type
_entity.pdbx_description
1 polymer ?
#
loop_
_entity_poly.entity_id
_entity_poly.type
_entity_poly.pdbx_seq_one_letter_code
_entity_poly.pdbx_strand_id
1 'polypeptide(L)'
;MPAPATRYPAKKEDAHYVRAFIGTQADKLSDAVAAMLVLMNDMPMASAQFEGAKTSALKVIASTRITKENIYWTWDAAQRRGLDYDVRKTSYERIPAITIEDMKAFFDEEIKGRPYTFCVIGKEAGMDLNVLEDLGPLKKLTKKDLFGYDEETP
;
A
#
# COMPACT_ATOMS: atom_id res chain seq x y z
N MET A 1 -6.53 -2.23 11.29
CA MET A 1 -5.73 -1.02 11.06
C MET A 1 -5.53 -0.86 9.56
N PRO A 2 -5.92 0.28 8.96
CA PRO A 2 -5.48 0.63 7.61
C PRO A 2 -3.99 1.00 7.67
N ALA A 3 -3.14 0.25 6.99
CA ALA A 3 -1.72 0.57 6.84
C ALA A 3 -1.42 0.72 5.34
N PRO A 4 -0.91 1.87 4.87
CA PRO A 4 -0.45 1.99 3.50
C PRO A 4 0.79 1.11 3.32
N ALA A 5 0.73 0.17 2.37
CA ALA A 5 1.86 -0.65 1.97
C ALA A 5 2.37 -0.18 0.61
N THR A 6 3.63 0.24 0.54
CA THR A 6 4.34 0.53 -0.70
C THR A 6 4.78 -0.77 -1.36
N ARG A 7 4.32 -1.06 -2.57
CA ARG A 7 4.76 -2.21 -3.35
C ARG A 7 5.98 -1.84 -4.18
N TYR A 8 7.06 -2.62 -4.05
CA TYR A 8 8.22 -2.50 -4.92
C TYR A 8 7.86 -2.90 -6.37
N PRO A 9 8.42 -2.21 -7.38
CA PRO A 9 8.19 -2.53 -8.77
C PRO A 9 8.80 -3.88 -9.15
N ALA A 10 8.25 -4.51 -10.19
CA ALA A 10 8.76 -5.78 -10.70
C ALA A 10 10.00 -5.57 -11.59
N LYS A 11 10.04 -4.46 -12.33
CA LYS A 11 11.16 -4.03 -13.17
C LYS A 11 11.61 -2.62 -12.83
N LYS A 12 12.78 -2.22 -13.30
CA LYS A 12 13.33 -0.87 -13.08
C LYS A 12 12.42 0.23 -13.63
N GLU A 13 11.71 -0.05 -14.72
CA GLU A 13 10.87 0.92 -15.43
C GLU A 13 9.46 1.05 -14.81
N ASP A 14 9.06 0.14 -13.91
CA ASP A 14 7.73 0.17 -13.33
C ASP A 14 7.65 1.16 -12.16
N ALA A 15 6.47 1.75 -11.96
CA ALA A 15 6.22 2.67 -10.86
C ALA A 15 6.08 1.95 -9.51
N HIS A 16 6.44 2.67 -8.43
CA HIS A 16 6.07 2.29 -7.07
C HIS A 16 4.60 2.63 -6.82
N TYR A 17 3.89 1.75 -6.13
CA TYR A 17 2.48 1.96 -5.80
C TYR A 17 2.26 1.96 -4.29
N VAL A 18 1.52 2.94 -3.80
CA VAL A 18 0.99 2.95 -2.43
C VAL A 18 -0.41 2.34 -2.47
N ARG A 19 -0.64 1.32 -1.65
CA ARG A 19 -1.96 0.71 -1.48
C ARG A 19 -2.37 0.78 -0.02
N ALA A 20 -3.54 1.36 0.25
CA ALA A 20 -4.20 1.25 1.54
C ALA A 20 -5.47 0.41 1.38
N PHE A 21 -5.85 -0.29 2.44
CA PHE A 21 -7.06 -1.09 2.48
C PHE A 21 -7.77 -0.90 3.82
N ILE A 22 -9.09 -0.75 3.76
CA ILE A 22 -9.95 -0.69 4.92
C ILE A 22 -11.18 -1.55 4.66
N GLY A 23 -11.51 -2.43 5.60
CA GLY A 23 -12.73 -3.22 5.59
C GLY A 23 -13.64 -2.75 6.71
N THR A 24 -14.86 -2.32 6.37
CA THR A 24 -15.90 -1.90 7.33
C THR A 24 -17.26 -2.42 6.91
N GLN A 25 -18.25 -2.25 7.78
CA GLN A 25 -19.66 -2.40 7.42
C GLN A 25 -20.06 -1.33 6.38
N ALA A 26 -21.09 -1.61 5.59
CA ALA A 26 -21.49 -0.76 4.46
C ALA A 26 -22.02 0.62 4.91
N ASP A 27 -22.72 0.65 6.04
CA ASP A 27 -23.21 1.88 6.71
C ASP A 27 -22.08 2.75 7.29
N LYS A 28 -20.87 2.19 7.43
CA LYS A 28 -19.67 2.88 7.92
C LYS A 28 -18.72 3.32 6.81
N LEU A 29 -19.16 3.26 5.56
CA LEU A 29 -18.37 3.65 4.41
C LEU A 29 -17.90 5.11 4.52
N SER A 30 -18.76 6.03 4.93
CA SER A 30 -18.44 7.45 5.07
C SER A 30 -17.34 7.71 6.09
N ASP A 31 -17.49 7.15 7.29
CA ASP A 31 -16.50 7.21 8.36
C ASP A 31 -15.16 6.61 7.91
N ALA A 32 -15.21 5.47 7.19
CA ALA A 32 -14.03 4.76 6.70
C ALA A 32 -13.26 5.56 5.63
N VAL A 33 -13.98 6.15 4.68
CA VAL A 33 -13.42 7.00 3.63
C VAL A 33 -12.77 8.24 4.26
N ALA A 34 -13.47 8.93 5.15
CA ALA A 34 -12.96 10.11 5.83
C ALA A 34 -11.68 9.79 6.63
N ALA A 35 -11.69 8.70 7.41
CA ALA A 35 -10.50 8.28 8.16
C ALA A 35 -9.33 7.91 7.23
N MET A 36 -9.60 7.27 6.09
CA MET A 36 -8.57 6.94 5.11
C MET A 36 -7.98 8.19 4.47
N LEU A 37 -8.80 9.18 4.09
CA LEU A 37 -8.32 10.46 3.56
C LEU A 37 -7.45 11.22 4.56
N VAL A 38 -7.80 11.19 5.85
CA VAL A 38 -6.98 11.78 6.90
C VAL A 38 -5.62 11.09 6.95
N LEU A 39 -5.59 9.75 7.00
CA LEU A 39 -4.33 9.00 7.06
C LEU A 39 -3.45 9.11 5.81
N MET A 40 -4.05 9.40 4.65
CA MET A 40 -3.34 9.58 3.39
C MET A 40 -2.79 11.00 3.22
N ASN A 41 -3.33 11.97 3.96
CA ASN A 41 -2.88 13.36 3.92
C ASN A 41 -2.09 13.80 5.15
N ASP A 42 -2.27 13.13 6.28
CA ASP A 42 -1.56 13.42 7.51
C ASP A 42 -1.07 12.13 8.19
N MET A 43 0.23 12.15 8.47
CA MET A 43 0.92 11.02 9.07
C MET A 43 0.89 11.13 10.59
N PRO A 44 0.37 10.12 11.31
CA PRO A 44 0.34 10.16 12.76
C PRO A 44 1.76 10.06 13.34
N MET A 45 2.15 11.04 14.16
CA MET A 45 3.45 11.09 14.83
C MET A 45 3.47 10.18 16.07
N ALA A 46 3.56 8.88 15.82
CA ALA A 46 3.48 7.84 16.84
C ALA A 46 4.86 7.19 17.09
N SER A 47 5.67 7.82 17.93
CA SER A 47 7.08 7.43 18.17
C SER A 47 7.24 6.00 18.68
N ALA A 48 6.39 5.55 19.61
CA ALA A 48 6.46 4.20 20.16
C ALA A 48 6.18 3.13 19.08
N GLN A 49 5.21 3.39 18.21
CA GLN A 49 4.86 2.51 17.09
C GLN A 49 5.97 2.50 16.03
N PHE A 50 6.61 3.64 15.76
CA PHE A 50 7.74 3.73 14.85
C PHE A 50 8.95 2.92 15.33
N GLU A 51 9.35 3.08 16.59
CA GLU A 51 10.47 2.31 17.16
C GLU A 51 10.16 0.80 17.24
N GLY A 52 8.90 0.46 17.54
CA GLY A 52 8.42 -0.92 17.46
C GLY A 52 8.50 -1.50 16.04
N ALA A 53 8.14 -0.71 15.02
CA ALA A 53 8.23 -1.10 13.61
C ALA A 53 9.68 -1.26 13.15
N LYS A 54 10.59 -0.33 13.51
CA LYS A 54 12.03 -0.43 13.24
C LYS A 54 12.61 -1.72 13.80
N THR A 55 12.35 -1.98 15.07
CA THR A 55 12.81 -3.18 15.77
C THR A 55 12.27 -4.44 15.09
N SER A 56 10.99 -4.44 14.72
CA SER A 56 10.36 -5.59 14.06
C SER A 56 10.94 -5.83 12.66
N ALA A 57 11.17 -4.78 11.87
CA ALA A 57 11.80 -4.88 10.55
C ALA A 57 13.22 -5.47 10.64
N LEU A 58 14.04 -4.98 11.58
CA LEU A 58 15.38 -5.52 11.83
C LEU A 58 15.34 -6.99 12.23
N LYS A 59 14.41 -7.39 13.11
CA LYS A 59 14.22 -8.79 13.51
C LYS A 59 13.80 -9.68 12.34
N VAL A 60 12.92 -9.21 11.46
CA VAL A 60 12.50 -9.95 10.27
C VAL A 60 13.70 -10.14 9.33
N ILE A 61 14.49 -9.09 9.07
CA ILE A 61 15.69 -9.19 8.22
C ILE A 61 16.71 -10.17 8.82
N ALA A 62 16.95 -10.10 10.13
CA ALA A 62 17.92 -10.94 10.83
C ALA A 62 17.49 -12.41 10.94
N SER A 63 16.20 -12.70 11.05
CA SER A 63 15.68 -14.07 11.18
C SER A 63 15.41 -14.75 9.84
N THR A 64 15.15 -13.98 8.77
CA THR A 64 14.80 -14.53 7.45
C THR A 64 16.03 -15.09 6.74
N ARG A 65 16.01 -16.40 6.43
CA ARG A 65 17.00 -17.04 5.56
C ARG A 65 16.43 -17.29 4.17
N ILE A 66 17.14 -16.84 3.14
CA ILE A 66 16.86 -17.18 1.75
C ILE A 66 17.65 -18.44 1.42
N THR A 67 16.94 -19.51 1.04
CA THR A 67 17.55 -20.82 0.79
C THR A 67 16.96 -21.46 -0.47
N LYS A 68 17.68 -22.44 -1.04
CA LYS A 68 17.26 -23.20 -2.22
C LYS A 68 16.94 -22.28 -3.41
N GLU A 69 15.83 -22.55 -4.10
CA GLU A 69 15.33 -21.81 -5.26
C GLU A 69 15.08 -20.33 -5.00
N ASN A 70 14.80 -19.94 -3.75
CA ASN A 70 14.57 -18.53 -3.41
C ASN A 70 15.83 -17.67 -3.59
N ILE A 71 17.02 -18.28 -3.59
CA ILE A 71 18.28 -17.58 -3.90
C ILE A 71 18.23 -17.07 -5.34
N TYR A 72 17.86 -17.93 -6.28
CA TYR A 72 17.73 -17.58 -7.70
C TYR A 72 16.66 -16.52 -7.91
N TRP A 73 15.46 -16.69 -7.35
CA TRP A 73 14.37 -15.74 -7.52
C TRP A 73 14.67 -14.36 -6.94
N THR A 74 15.38 -14.31 -5.81
CA THR A 74 15.81 -13.04 -5.21
C THR A 74 16.84 -12.34 -6.09
N TRP A 75 17.80 -13.09 -6.63
CA TRP A 75 18.80 -12.56 -7.55
C TRP A 75 18.18 -12.07 -8.87
N ASP A 76 17.31 -12.86 -9.50
CA ASP A 76 16.60 -12.48 -10.73
C ASP A 76 15.74 -11.23 -10.52
N ALA A 77 15.01 -11.14 -9.39
CA ALA A 77 14.25 -9.95 -9.05
C ALA A 77 15.13 -8.71 -8.84
N ALA A 78 16.32 -8.85 -8.25
CA ALA A 78 17.28 -7.76 -8.10
C ALA A 78 17.80 -7.29 -9.47
N GLN A 79 18.18 -8.23 -10.34
CA GLN A 79 18.64 -7.93 -11.71
C GLN A 79 17.57 -7.24 -12.56
N ARG A 80 16.31 -7.68 -12.50
CA ARG A 80 15.19 -7.01 -13.18
C ARG A 80 14.97 -5.58 -12.73
N ARG A 81 15.36 -5.26 -11.49
CA ARG A 81 15.32 -3.92 -10.91
C ARG A 81 16.62 -3.13 -11.16
N GLY A 82 17.60 -3.72 -11.84
CA GLY A 82 18.90 -3.12 -12.13
C GLY A 82 19.84 -3.06 -10.92
N LEU A 83 19.66 -3.95 -9.95
CA LEU A 83 20.47 -4.03 -8.73
C LEU A 83 21.41 -5.23 -8.82
N ASP A 84 22.69 -5.01 -8.49
CA ASP A 84 23.75 -6.03 -8.45
C ASP A 84 24.14 -6.45 -7.02
N TYR A 85 23.45 -5.93 -6.00
CA TYR A 85 23.70 -6.19 -4.59
C TYR A 85 22.45 -6.59 -3.81
N ASP A 86 22.65 -7.17 -2.61
CA ASP A 86 21.56 -7.53 -1.70
C ASP A 86 21.06 -6.29 -0.93
N VAL A 87 19.86 -5.83 -1.29
CA VAL A 87 19.17 -4.70 -0.64
C VAL A 87 18.96 -4.89 0.85
N ARG A 88 18.89 -6.13 1.35
CA ARG A 88 18.66 -6.41 2.77
C ARG A 88 19.82 -5.94 3.63
N LYS A 89 21.06 -6.03 3.12
CA LYS A 89 22.25 -5.54 3.81
C LYS A 89 22.17 -4.03 3.99
N THR A 90 21.93 -3.31 2.90
CA THR A 90 21.79 -1.84 2.91
C THR A 90 20.64 -1.40 3.80
N SER A 91 19.48 -2.07 3.75
CA SER A 91 18.36 -1.76 4.63
C SER A 91 18.69 -1.99 6.10
N TYR A 92 19.36 -3.10 6.43
CA TYR A 92 19.74 -3.41 7.81
C TYR A 92 20.70 -2.37 8.41
N GLU A 93 21.64 -1.87 7.61
CA GLU A 93 22.59 -0.83 8.02
C GLU A 93 21.93 0.55 8.16
N ARG A 94 20.93 0.86 7.32
CA ARG A 94 20.27 2.18 7.30
C ARG A 94 19.13 2.32 8.29
N ILE A 95 18.31 1.29 8.49
CA ILE A 95 17.11 1.35 9.36
C ILE A 95 17.39 1.93 10.76
N PRO A 96 18.48 1.59 11.47
CA PRO A 96 18.74 2.13 12.80
C PRO A 96 18.85 3.66 12.83
N ALA A 97 19.43 4.25 11.78
CA ALA A 97 19.68 5.69 11.66
C ALA A 97 18.46 6.50 11.20
N ILE A 98 17.41 5.85 10.67
CA ILE A 98 16.19 6.55 10.21
C ILE A 98 15.43 7.08 11.41
N THR A 99 15.05 8.36 11.36
CA THR A 99 14.22 9.01 12.38
C THR A 99 12.75 9.10 11.94
N ILE A 100 11.86 9.43 12.89
CA ILE A 100 10.44 9.61 12.56
C ILE A 100 10.23 10.85 11.68
N GLU A 101 11.11 11.85 11.81
CA GLU A 101 11.13 13.05 10.97
C GLU A 101 11.51 12.71 9.52
N ASP A 102 12.48 11.81 9.30
CA ASP A 102 12.82 11.32 7.95
C ASP A 102 11.61 10.60 7.33
N MET A 103 10.90 9.79 8.13
CA MET A 103 9.69 9.10 7.68
C MET A 103 8.57 10.09 7.34
N LYS A 104 8.44 11.16 8.12
CA LYS A 104 7.49 12.25 7.85
C LYS A 104 7.84 13.00 6.58
N ALA A 105 9.11 13.35 6.38
CA ALA A 105 9.57 14.03 5.17
C ALA A 105 9.28 13.18 3.92
N PHE A 106 9.59 11.88 3.96
CA PHE A 106 9.25 10.95 2.89
C PHE A 106 7.75 10.87 2.63
N PHE A 107 6.92 10.81 3.68
CA PHE A 107 5.47 10.78 3.53
C PHE A 107 4.94 12.07 2.89
N ASP A 108 5.41 13.22 3.36
CA ASP A 108 4.98 14.53 2.86
C ASP A 108 5.42 14.77 1.40
N GLU A 109 6.54 14.18 0.96
CA GLU A 109 7.05 14.29 -0.43
C GLU A 109 6.42 13.26 -1.40
N GLU A 110 6.32 12.00 -0.98
CA GLU A 110 6.00 10.89 -1.88
C GLU A 110 4.56 10.36 -1.76
N ILE A 111 3.84 10.69 -0.69
CA ILE A 111 2.51 10.14 -0.40
C ILE A 111 1.47 11.26 -0.33
N LYS A 112 1.74 12.31 0.43
CA LYS A 112 0.78 13.39 0.64
C LYS A 112 0.43 14.11 -0.66
N GLY A 113 -0.86 14.41 -0.84
CA GLY A 113 -1.35 15.24 -1.96
C GLY A 113 -1.30 14.59 -3.35
N ARG A 114 -0.97 13.30 -3.45
CA ARG A 114 -1.03 12.58 -4.73
C ARG A 114 -2.48 12.23 -5.12
N PRO A 115 -2.80 12.13 -6.42
CA PRO A 115 -4.10 11.64 -6.85
C PRO A 115 -4.24 10.15 -6.50
N TYR A 116 -5.34 9.81 -5.86
CA TYR A 116 -5.63 8.45 -5.42
C TYR A 116 -6.83 7.86 -6.14
N THR A 117 -6.71 6.60 -6.54
CA THR A 117 -7.82 5.83 -7.09
C THR A 117 -8.47 5.02 -5.98
N PHE A 118 -9.72 5.32 -5.67
CA PHE A 118 -10.51 4.58 -4.71
C PHE A 118 -11.26 3.44 -5.42
N CYS A 119 -11.16 2.24 -4.86
CA CYS A 119 -11.94 1.09 -5.30
C CYS A 119 -12.76 0.59 -4.11
N VAL A 120 -14.08 0.59 -4.25
CA VAL A 120 -15.00 0.18 -3.19
C VAL A 120 -15.78 -1.03 -3.68
N ILE A 121 -15.81 -2.07 -2.85
CA ILE A 121 -16.47 -3.34 -3.15
C ILE A 121 -17.49 -3.59 -2.03
N GLY A 122 -18.77 -3.69 -2.39
CA GLY A 122 -19.84 -3.86 -1.41
C GLY A 122 -21.22 -4.04 -2.06
N LYS A 123 -22.23 -4.26 -1.22
CA LYS A 123 -23.63 -4.29 -1.65
C LYS A 123 -24.12 -2.86 -1.85
N GLU A 124 -24.46 -2.50 -3.09
CA GLU A 124 -24.92 -1.15 -3.46
C GLU A 124 -26.07 -0.64 -2.58
N ALA A 125 -27.02 -1.52 -2.23
CA ALA A 125 -28.19 -1.17 -1.41
C ALA A 125 -27.86 -0.63 -0.01
N GLY A 126 -26.64 -0.88 0.50
CA GLY A 126 -26.19 -0.40 1.81
C GLY A 126 -25.14 0.69 1.74
N MET A 127 -24.85 1.22 0.54
CA MET A 127 -23.76 2.19 0.33
C MET A 127 -24.32 3.58 0.06
N ASP A 128 -23.76 4.58 0.74
CA ASP A 128 -24.04 5.97 0.43
C ASP A 128 -23.19 6.42 -0.77
N LEU A 129 -23.82 6.48 -1.94
CA LEU A 129 -23.15 6.84 -3.19
C LEU A 129 -22.74 8.31 -3.25
N ASN A 130 -23.42 9.19 -2.50
CA ASN A 130 -23.09 10.62 -2.49
C ASN A 130 -21.66 10.85 -1.97
N VAL A 131 -21.27 10.08 -0.96
CA VAL A 131 -19.91 10.14 -0.39
C VAL A 131 -18.85 9.71 -1.40
N LEU A 132 -19.20 8.84 -2.34
CA LEU A 132 -18.26 8.41 -3.39
C LEU A 132 -18.17 9.43 -4.52
N GLU A 133 -19.24 10.17 -4.80
CA GLU A 133 -19.22 11.27 -5.76
C GLU A 133 -18.38 12.46 -5.25
N ASP A 134 -18.37 12.71 -3.95
CA ASP A 134 -17.49 13.72 -3.32
C ASP A 134 -15.99 13.41 -3.50
N LEU A 135 -15.63 12.13 -3.66
CA LEU A 135 -14.23 11.72 -3.88
C LEU A 135 -13.77 11.92 -5.33
N GLY A 136 -14.69 12.07 -6.27
CA GLY A 136 -14.39 12.23 -7.68
C GLY A 136 -15.39 11.54 -8.62
N PRO A 137 -15.06 11.45 -9.92
CA PRO A 137 -15.97 10.88 -10.92
C PRO A 137 -16.23 9.40 -10.64
N LEU A 138 -17.48 9.10 -10.24
CA LEU A 138 -17.92 7.73 -9.96
C LEU A 138 -18.12 6.96 -11.27
N LYS A 139 -17.34 5.90 -11.45
CA LYS A 139 -17.55 4.92 -12.52
C LYS A 139 -18.06 3.61 -11.93
N LYS A 140 -19.37 3.33 -12.11
CA LYS A 140 -19.93 2.01 -11.81
C LYS A 140 -19.44 1.01 -12.86
N LEU A 141 -18.86 -0.08 -12.39
CA LEU A 141 -18.38 -1.16 -13.26
C LEU A 141 -19.41 -2.29 -13.28
N THR A 142 -19.77 -2.75 -14.48
CA THR A 142 -20.66 -3.91 -14.65
C THR A 142 -19.86 -5.21 -14.67
N LYS A 143 -20.53 -6.37 -14.53
CA LYS A 143 -19.87 -7.68 -14.70
C LYS A 143 -19.24 -7.83 -16.08
N LYS A 144 -19.84 -7.22 -17.11
CA LYS A 144 -19.28 -7.17 -18.46
C LYS A 144 -17.97 -6.39 -18.50
N ASP A 145 -17.89 -5.25 -17.81
CA ASP A 145 -16.67 -4.45 -17.73
C ASP A 145 -15.55 -5.15 -16.93
N LEU A 146 -15.92 -5.95 -15.92
CA LEU A 146 -14.97 -6.63 -15.03
C LEU A 146 -14.49 -7.98 -15.58
N PHE A 147 -15.39 -8.75 -16.20
CA PHE A 147 -15.15 -10.15 -16.55
C PHE A 147 -15.37 -10.45 -18.04
N GLY A 148 -15.92 -9.52 -18.81
CA GLY A 148 -16.15 -9.70 -20.25
C GLY A 148 -17.35 -10.60 -20.61
N TYR A 149 -18.18 -11.00 -19.64
CA TYR A 149 -19.37 -11.82 -19.86
C TYR A 149 -20.66 -10.99 -19.65
N ASP A 150 -21.67 -11.22 -20.49
CA ASP A 150 -23.01 -10.68 -20.32
C ASP A 150 -23.75 -11.39 -19.18
N GLU A 151 -24.72 -10.73 -18.54
CA GLU A 151 -25.46 -11.25 -17.37
C GLU A 151 -26.35 -12.47 -17.64
N GLU A 152 -26.40 -12.95 -18.89
CA GLU A 152 -27.10 -14.18 -19.24
C GLU A 152 -26.11 -15.33 -19.43
N THR A 153 -25.79 -16.01 -18.33
CA THR A 153 -25.62 -17.45 -18.38
C THR A 153 -26.33 -18.05 -17.16
N PRO A 154 -27.36 -18.88 -17.36
CA PRO A 154 -28.19 -19.43 -16.29
C PRO A 154 -27.42 -20.32 -15.32
#